data_AF-A0A0Q9S431-F1
#
_entry.id   AF-A0A0Q9S431-F1
#
_cell.length_a   1.000
_cell.length_b   1.000
_cell.length_c   1.000
_cell.angle_alpha   90.00
_cell.angle_beta   90.00
_cell.angle_gamma   90.00
#
_symmetry.space_group_name_H-M   'P 1'
#
loop_
_entity.id
_entity.type
_entity.pdbx_description
1 polymer ?
#
loop_
_entity_poly.entity_id
_entity_poly.type
_entity_poly.pdbx_seq_one_letter_code
_entity_poly.pdbx_strand_id
1 'polypeptide(L)'
;MAESLSKAPSEYLGSVSAEAGEAFRALRNALLDSGPLDRVTCELIMISNLASAGYEDSFKIHAKRLLDADVPMAALKQAVVVPLGGSTVIFPVARALLWLEELER
;
A
#
# COMPACT_ATOMS: atom_id res chain seq x y z
N MET A 1 8.02 -7.78 -14.22
CA MET A 1 7.25 -6.74 -13.53
C MET A 1 5.81 -6.94 -13.91
N ALA A 2 4.89 -7.00 -12.95
CA ALA A 2 3.47 -6.86 -13.28
C ALA A 2 3.29 -5.52 -13.99
N GLU A 3 2.50 -5.52 -15.06
CA GLU A 3 2.26 -4.34 -15.88
C GLU A 3 1.68 -3.24 -14.99
N SER A 4 2.34 -2.07 -14.93
CA SER A 4 1.80 -0.95 -14.16
C SER A 4 0.43 -0.60 -14.74
N LEU A 5 -0.61 -0.70 -13.91
CA LEU A 5 -1.93 -0.23 -14.29
C LEU A 5 -1.81 1.24 -14.72
N SER A 6 -2.28 1.56 -15.93
CA SER A 6 -2.18 2.91 -16.49
C SER A 6 -3.08 3.93 -15.78
N LYS A 7 -3.95 3.43 -14.88
CA LYS A 7 -4.96 4.16 -14.11
C LYS A 7 -5.09 3.57 -12.71
N ALA A 8 -5.70 4.31 -11.78
CA ALA A 8 -5.98 3.75 -10.45
C ALA A 8 -7.02 2.62 -10.53
N PRO A 9 -6.97 1.58 -9.68
CA PRO A 9 -7.97 0.50 -9.69
C PRO A 9 -9.43 0.96 -9.61
N SER A 10 -9.70 2.04 -8.86
CA SER A 10 -11.03 2.65 -8.75
C SER A 10 -11.51 3.33 -10.04
N GLU A 11 -10.61 3.67 -10.96
CA GLU A 11 -10.95 4.21 -12.28
C GLU A 11 -11.32 3.10 -13.26
N TYR A 12 -10.67 1.93 -13.18
CA TYR A 12 -11.13 0.75 -13.89
C TYR A 12 -12.51 0.33 -13.41
N LEU A 13 -12.73 0.30 -12.09
CA LEU A 13 -14.07 0.06 -11.52
C LEU A 13 -15.08 1.10 -12.04
N GLY A 14 -14.70 2.39 -12.04
CA GLY A 14 -15.51 3.49 -12.57
C GLY A 14 -15.88 3.35 -14.05
N SER A 15 -15.02 2.74 -14.86
CA SER A 15 -15.30 2.52 -16.30
C SER A 15 -16.39 1.47 -16.56
N VAL A 16 -16.64 0.59 -15.59
CA VAL A 16 -17.74 -0.40 -15.62
C VAL A 16 -18.97 0.12 -14.88
N SER A 17 -18.75 0.75 -13.72
CA SER A 17 -19.79 1.40 -12.93
C SER A 17 -19.21 2.61 -12.21
N ALA A 18 -19.60 3.80 -12.67
CA ALA A 18 -19.17 5.06 -12.08
C ALA A 18 -19.55 5.13 -10.59
N GLU A 19 -20.78 4.72 -10.26
CA GLU A 19 -21.29 4.68 -8.88
C GLU A 19 -20.45 3.78 -7.98
N ALA A 20 -20.08 2.57 -8.44
CA ALA A 20 -19.22 1.68 -7.66
C ALA A 20 -17.82 2.27 -7.45
N GLY A 21 -17.26 2.92 -8.49
CA GLY A 21 -15.97 3.61 -8.40
C GLY A 21 -15.98 4.78 -7.42
N GLU A 22 -17.07 5.55 -7.38
CA GLU A 22 -17.28 6.64 -6.43
C GLU A 22 -17.47 6.12 -5.00
N ALA A 23 -18.34 5.11 -4.82
CA ALA A 23 -18.60 4.49 -3.52
C ALA A 23 -17.33 3.91 -2.89
N PHE A 24 -16.47 3.25 -3.69
CA PHE A 24 -15.19 2.74 -3.22
C PHE A 24 -14.26 3.87 -2.73
N ARG A 25 -14.17 4.98 -3.47
CA ARG A 25 -13.36 6.14 -3.06
C ARG A 25 -13.90 6.77 -1.77
N ALA A 26 -15.23 6.88 -1.66
CA ALA A 26 -15.88 7.40 -0.47
C ALA A 26 -15.58 6.53 0.76
N LEU A 27 -15.67 5.19 0.63
CA LEU A 27 -15.30 4.26 1.71
C LEU A 27 -13.84 4.46 2.14
N ARG A 28 -12.91 4.52 1.18
CA ARG A 28 -11.49 4.73 1.50
C ARG A 28 -11.27 6.02 2.28
N ASN A 29 -11.84 7.13 1.82
CA ASN A 29 -11.67 8.42 2.48
C ASN A 29 -12.29 8.42 3.88
N ALA A 30 -13.50 7.89 4.02
CA ALA A 30 -14.16 7.76 5.31
C ALA A 30 -13.31 6.98 6.33
N LEU A 31 -12.70 5.86 5.92
CA LEU A 31 -11.82 5.09 6.80
C LEU A 31 -10.57 5.88 7.19
N LEU A 32 -9.92 6.56 6.25
CA LEU A 32 -8.72 7.37 6.53
C LEU A 32 -8.99 8.58 7.42
N ASP A 33 -10.18 9.19 7.32
CA ASP A 33 -10.53 10.42 8.05
C ASP A 33 -11.24 10.12 9.39
N SER A 34 -11.59 8.86 9.66
CA SER A 34 -12.37 8.45 10.86
C SER A 34 -11.58 8.33 12.15
N GLY A 35 -10.25 8.32 12.08
CA GLY A 35 -9.38 7.95 13.20
C GLY A 35 -8.38 9.04 13.60
N PRO A 36 -7.67 8.84 14.73
CA PRO A 36 -6.66 9.78 15.20
C PRO A 36 -5.32 9.67 14.46
N LEU A 37 -5.17 8.69 13.55
CA LEU A 37 -3.93 8.45 12.82
C LEU A 37 -3.85 9.35 11.60
N ASP A 38 -2.66 9.88 11.34
CA ASP A 38 -2.39 10.62 10.11
C ASP A 38 -2.35 9.70 8.88
N ARG A 39 -2.39 10.30 7.69
CA ARG A 39 -2.40 9.57 6.43
C ARG A 39 -1.15 8.73 6.22
N VAL A 40 0.02 9.24 6.61
CA VAL A 40 1.30 8.52 6.48
C VAL A 40 1.27 7.24 7.31
N THR A 41 0.82 7.32 8.55
CA THR A 41 0.69 6.18 9.47
C THR A 41 -0.29 5.15 8.92
N CYS A 42 -1.46 5.60 8.43
CA CYS A 42 -2.44 4.72 7.79
C CYS A 42 -1.86 3.98 6.57
N GLU A 43 -1.10 4.66 5.71
CA GLU A 43 -0.47 4.05 4.54
C GLU A 43 0.67 3.09 4.92
N LEU A 44 1.45 3.39 5.97
CA LEU A 44 2.47 2.48 6.51
C LEU A 44 1.84 1.17 7.03
N ILE A 45 0.71 1.28 7.73
CA ILE A 45 -0.09 0.11 8.15
C ILE A 45 -0.58 -0.66 6.91
N MET A 46 -0.99 0.05 5.86
CA MET A 46 -1.50 -0.56 4.63
C MET A 46 -0.44 -1.38 3.90
N ILE A 47 0.77 -0.83 3.68
CA ILE A 47 1.86 -1.58 3.04
C ILE A 47 2.28 -2.78 3.89
N SER A 48 2.25 -2.66 5.22
CA SER A 48 2.57 -3.75 6.14
C SER A 48 1.59 -4.91 5.96
N ASN A 49 0.28 -4.62 5.95
CA ASN A 49 -0.76 -5.63 5.75
C ASN A 49 -0.70 -6.28 4.36
N LEU A 50 -0.47 -5.49 3.31
CA LEU A 50 -0.34 -5.98 1.94
C LEU A 50 0.91 -6.86 1.76
N ALA A 51 2.02 -6.50 2.41
CA ALA A 51 3.23 -7.30 2.45
C ALA A 51 2.95 -8.67 3.08
N SER A 52 2.34 -8.70 4.27
CA SER A 52 2.00 -9.95 4.97
C SER A 52 1.03 -10.82 4.18
N ALA A 53 0.10 -10.22 3.43
CA ALA A 53 -0.85 -10.92 2.57
C ALA A 53 -0.26 -11.35 1.21
N GLY A 54 0.92 -10.86 0.84
CA GLY A 54 1.57 -11.18 -0.43
C GLY A 54 1.00 -10.44 -1.66
N TYR A 55 0.35 -9.30 -1.46
CA TYR A 55 -0.29 -8.51 -2.51
C TYR A 55 0.66 -7.45 -3.10
N GLU A 56 1.58 -7.88 -3.97
CA GLU A 56 2.65 -7.05 -4.55
C GLU A 56 2.16 -5.76 -5.23
N ASP A 57 1.20 -5.86 -6.16
CA ASP A 57 0.80 -4.70 -6.96
C ASP A 57 0.18 -3.59 -6.10
N SER A 58 -0.73 -3.99 -5.22
CA SER A 58 -1.31 -3.10 -4.22
C SER A 58 -0.21 -2.53 -3.31
N PHE A 59 0.70 -3.37 -2.82
CA PHE A 59 1.81 -2.93 -1.98
C PHE A 59 2.62 -1.82 -2.66
N LYS A 60 3.03 -2.01 -3.92
CA LYS A 60 3.83 -1.05 -4.67
C LYS A 60 3.10 0.26 -4.93
N ILE A 61 1.79 0.22 -5.18
CA ILE A 61 0.96 1.44 -5.31
C ILE A 61 1.01 2.27 -4.01
N HIS A 62 0.85 1.62 -2.86
CA HIS A 62 0.85 2.31 -1.56
C HIS A 62 2.25 2.75 -1.13
N ALA A 63 3.27 1.94 -1.38
CA ALA A 63 4.67 2.29 -1.16
C ALA A 63 5.07 3.50 -2.01
N LYS A 64 4.69 3.55 -3.29
CA LYS A 64 4.95 4.72 -4.14
C LYS A 64 4.28 5.99 -3.63
N ARG A 65 3.02 5.92 -3.15
CA ARG A 65 2.34 7.07 -2.54
C ARG A 65 3.07 7.62 -1.32
N LEU A 66 3.64 6.74 -0.49
CA LEU A 66 4.45 7.14 0.66
C LEU A 66 5.73 7.85 0.21
N LEU A 67 6.42 7.31 -0.80
CA LEU A 67 7.63 7.93 -1.36
C LEU A 67 7.34 9.29 -2.03
N ASP A 68 6.24 9.38 -2.79
CA ASP A 68 5.78 10.63 -3.40
C ASP A 68 5.35 11.67 -2.33
N ALA A 69 5.12 11.24 -1.08
CA ALA A 69 4.85 12.09 0.08
C ALA A 69 6.09 12.30 0.97
N ASP A 70 7.29 12.14 0.41
CA ASP A 70 8.59 12.33 1.05
C ASP A 70 8.85 11.45 2.29
N VAL A 71 8.10 10.34 2.44
CA VAL A 71 8.36 9.38 3.52
C VAL A 71 9.65 8.61 3.17
N PRO A 72 10.65 8.58 4.07
CA PRO A 72 11.93 7.97 3.76
C PRO A 72 11.78 6.46 3.57
N MET A 73 12.50 5.90 2.59
CA MET A 73 12.51 4.45 2.32
C MET A 73 12.84 3.62 3.57
N ALA A 74 13.68 4.13 4.48
CA ALA A 74 13.97 3.48 5.75
C ALA A 74 12.70 3.22 6.60
N ALA A 75 11.74 4.16 6.59
CA ALA A 75 10.46 3.98 7.30
C ALA A 75 9.59 2.90 6.65
N LEU A 76 9.57 2.81 5.31
CA LEU A 76 8.86 1.74 4.60
C LEU A 76 9.47 0.37 4.91
N LYS A 77 10.81 0.26 4.86
CA LYS A 77 11.56 -0.96 5.23
C LYS A 77 11.25 -1.36 6.68
N GLN A 78 11.19 -0.40 7.61
CA GLN A 78 10.79 -0.66 9.00
C GLN A 78 9.34 -1.15 9.14
N ALA A 79 8.38 -0.54 8.44
CA ALA A 79 6.97 -0.93 8.48
C ALA A 79 6.72 -2.36 7.98
N VAL A 80 7.56 -2.84 7.05
CA VAL A 80 7.54 -4.21 6.54
C VAL A 80 8.19 -5.20 7.52
N VAL A 81 9.23 -4.79 8.26
CA VAL A 81 9.96 -5.69 9.18
C VAL A 81 9.30 -5.79 10.56
N VAL A 82 8.72 -4.72 11.09
CA VAL A 82 8.17 -4.72 12.47
C VAL A 82 7.15 -5.85 12.77
N PRO A 83 6.26 -6.28 11.84
CA PRO A 83 5.32 -7.37 12.12
C PRO A 83 5.96 -8.75 12.26
N LEU A 84 7.21 -8.93 11.81
CA LEU A 84 7.98 -10.17 12.01
C LEU A 84 8.12 -10.50 13.49
N GLY A 85 8.15 -9.49 14.36
CA GLY A 85 8.25 -9.66 15.81
C GLY A 85 7.00 -10.24 16.48
N GLY A 86 5.90 -10.45 15.77
CA GLY A 86 4.66 -10.94 16.39
C GLY A 86 3.72 -11.77 15.53
N SER A 87 3.53 -11.42 14.25
CA SER A 87 2.39 -11.96 13.48
C SER A 87 2.70 -12.36 12.04
N THR A 88 3.87 -12.02 11.50
CA THR A 88 4.22 -12.28 10.09
C THR A 88 5.42 -13.23 9.98
N VAL A 89 5.45 -14.05 8.92
CA VAL A 89 6.55 -14.99 8.64
C VAL A 89 7.65 -14.33 7.78
N ILE A 90 8.86 -14.86 7.82
CA ILE A 90 10.04 -14.24 7.18
C ILE A 90 9.95 -14.12 5.65
N PHE A 91 9.25 -15.04 4.97
CA PHE A 91 9.19 -15.07 3.51
C PHE A 91 8.43 -13.87 2.89
N PRO A 92 7.19 -13.53 3.30
CA PRO A 92 6.53 -12.29 2.89
C PRO A 92 7.34 -11.03 3.18
N VAL A 93 8.02 -10.96 4.33
CA VAL A 93 8.89 -9.83 4.69
C VAL A 93 10.04 -9.69 3.69
N ALA A 94 10.76 -10.78 3.43
CA ALA A 94 11.86 -10.78 2.46
C ALA A 94 11.40 -10.39 1.05
N ARG A 95 10.23 -10.88 0.60
CA ARG A 95 9.66 -10.47 -0.70
C ARG A 95 9.30 -9.00 -0.74
N ALA A 96 8.68 -8.47 0.31
CA ALA A 96 8.32 -7.06 0.36
C ALA A 96 9.54 -6.13 0.39
N LEU A 97 10.64 -6.55 1.02
CA LEU A 97 11.92 -5.82 0.93
C LEU A 97 12.45 -5.77 -0.51
N LEU A 98 12.40 -6.89 -1.25
CA LEU A 98 12.75 -6.90 -2.68
C LEU A 98 11.86 -5.96 -3.50
N TRP A 99 10.55 -5.95 -3.23
CA TRP A 99 9.63 -5.02 -3.90
C TRP A 99 9.97 -3.55 -3.64
N LEU A 100 10.45 -3.21 -2.44
CA LEU A 100 10.91 -1.85 -2.12
C LEU A 100 12.22 -1.50 -2.85
N GLU A 101 13.15 -2.43 -2.97
CA GLU A 101 14.39 -2.25 -3.75
C GLU A 101 14.11 -1.99 -5.23
N GLU A 102 13.07 -2.62 -5.78
CA GLU A 102 12.64 -2.39 -7.16
C GLU A 102 12.10 -0.96 -7.38
N LEU A 103 11.60 -0.30 -6.34
CA LEU A 103 11.14 1.09 -6.40
C LEU A 103 12.28 2.12 -6.21
N GLU A 104 13.45 1.70 -5.73
CA GLU A 104 14.65 2.56 -5.63
C GLU A 104 15.39 2.73 -6.96
N ARG A 105 15.07 1.92 -7.97
CA ARG A 105 15.72 1.88 -9.30
C ARG A 105 15.01 2.78 -10.31
#